data_AF-A0A2E4HL61-F1
#
_entry.id   AF-A0A2E4HL61-F1
#
_cell.length_a   1.000
_cell.length_b   1.000
_cell.length_c   1.000
_cell.angle_alpha   90.00
_cell.angle_beta   90.00
_cell.angle_gamma   90.00
#
_symmetry.space_group_name_H-M   'P 1'
#
loop_
_entity.id
_entity.type
_entity.pdbx_description
1 polymer ?
#
loop_
_entity_poly.entity_id
_entity_poly.type
_entity_poly.pdbx_seq_one_letter_code
_entity_poly.pdbx_strand_id
1 'polypeptide(L)'
;MFYFLKSLLCCFSKSKNEAGVYILKLSDRKYYVGESTNIQKRIWIHQNENGSAWTKRYKVVKQKELMSVDKDFDELIQTLYMMNKYGVDNVRGSLFTKPFPLDLSEKIMAAQLYCELNGLCRRCGRGDHYINNCKYKKVADWVKNFGGQLEFDQTLVPKVRKCSDCKKDISSLPTNFKYCRSCFMKI
;
A
#
# COMPACT_ATOMS: atom_id res chain seq x y z
N MET A 1 57.22 15.64 -12.15
CA MET A 1 56.32 15.88 -13.29
C MET A 1 55.40 14.67 -13.45
N PHE A 2 54.18 14.81 -12.92
CA PHE A 2 52.94 14.04 -13.10
C PHE A 2 52.94 12.51 -13.34
N TYR A 3 52.46 11.80 -12.31
CA TYR A 3 51.81 10.49 -12.38
C TYR A 3 50.58 10.56 -13.30
N PHE A 4 50.55 9.77 -14.37
CA PHE A 4 49.34 9.58 -15.18
C PHE A 4 48.64 8.28 -14.77
N LEU A 5 47.58 8.45 -13.98
CA LEU A 5 46.56 7.44 -13.70
C LEU A 5 45.93 6.99 -15.03
N LYS A 6 46.11 5.71 -15.40
CA LYS A 6 45.23 5.04 -16.36
C LYS A 6 43.85 4.89 -15.70
N SER A 7 43.02 5.89 -15.91
CA SER A 7 41.57 5.81 -15.70
C SER A 7 41.04 4.64 -16.52
N LEU A 8 40.69 3.55 -15.84
CA LEU A 8 39.84 2.51 -16.40
C LEU A 8 38.52 3.19 -16.72
N LEU A 9 38.27 3.48 -18.00
CA LEU A 9 36.95 3.79 -18.50
C LEU A 9 36.06 2.57 -18.24
N CYS A 10 35.43 2.53 -17.07
CA CYS A 10 34.23 1.77 -16.88
C CYS A 10 33.17 2.51 -17.70
N CYS A 11 32.91 2.02 -18.91
CA CYS A 11 31.79 2.44 -19.74
C CYS A 11 30.49 2.09 -18.99
N PHE A 12 30.10 2.95 -18.04
CA PHE A 12 28.72 3.05 -17.61
C PHE A 12 27.94 3.56 -18.83
N SER A 13 27.40 2.62 -19.60
CA SER A 13 26.31 2.91 -20.51
C SER A 13 25.30 3.74 -19.73
N LYS A 14 25.06 4.99 -20.15
CA LYS A 14 23.98 5.82 -19.60
C LYS A 14 22.67 5.08 -19.84
N SER A 15 22.25 4.27 -18.87
CA SER A 15 20.91 3.71 -18.82
C SER A 15 19.94 4.88 -18.89
N LYS A 16 19.01 4.87 -19.85
CA LYS A 16 17.91 5.84 -19.86
C LYS A 16 17.28 5.85 -18.46
N ASN A 17 17.11 7.03 -17.89
CA ASN A 17 16.33 7.18 -16.67
C ASN A 17 14.88 6.83 -17.03
N GLU A 18 14.46 5.63 -16.70
CA GLU A 18 13.09 5.18 -16.86
C GLU A 18 12.29 5.71 -15.68
N ALA A 19 11.42 6.67 -15.96
CA ALA A 19 10.37 7.09 -15.06
C ALA A 19 9.19 6.11 -15.18
N GLY A 20 8.59 5.69 -14.07
CA GLY A 20 7.67 4.56 -14.10
C GLY A 20 7.22 4.07 -12.74
N VAL A 21 6.18 3.23 -12.81
CA VAL A 21 5.80 2.31 -11.74
C VAL A 21 6.57 1.01 -11.92
N TYR A 22 7.08 0.46 -10.83
CA TYR A 22 7.83 -0.78 -10.80
C TYR A 22 7.32 -1.71 -9.71
N ILE A 23 7.55 -3.01 -9.91
CA ILE A 23 7.13 -4.04 -8.96
C ILE A 23 8.35 -4.83 -8.48
N LEU A 24 8.50 -4.96 -7.18
CA LEU A 24 9.52 -5.82 -6.58
C LEU A 24 8.87 -7.08 -6.05
N LYS A 25 9.38 -8.24 -6.47
CA LYS A 25 9.14 -9.50 -5.77
C LYS A 25 10.15 -9.60 -4.64
N LEU A 26 9.64 -9.76 -3.43
CA LEU A 26 10.43 -9.88 -2.22
C LEU A 26 10.43 -11.33 -1.72
N SER A 27 11.21 -11.58 -0.67
CA SER A 27 11.14 -12.81 0.13
C SER A 27 9.75 -13.02 0.72
N ASP A 28 9.49 -14.24 1.20
CA ASP A 28 8.24 -14.62 1.88
C ASP A 28 6.97 -14.38 1.05
N ARG A 29 7.10 -14.44 -0.29
CA ARG A 29 6.01 -14.18 -1.25
C ARG A 29 5.38 -12.80 -1.05
N LYS A 30 6.18 -11.81 -0.65
CA LYS A 30 5.77 -10.41 -0.52
C LYS A 30 6.09 -9.61 -1.77
N TYR A 31 5.40 -8.49 -1.94
CA TYR A 31 5.54 -7.61 -3.09
C TYR A 31 5.58 -6.16 -2.64
N TYR A 32 6.28 -5.34 -3.41
CA TYR A 32 6.28 -3.88 -3.28
C TYR A 32 6.00 -3.25 -4.64
N VAL A 33 5.13 -2.25 -4.66
CA VAL A 33 4.88 -1.39 -5.81
C VAL A 33 5.41 -0.01 -5.45
N GLY A 34 6.12 0.61 -6.38
CA GLY A 34 6.63 1.96 -6.19
C GLY A 34 6.68 2.73 -7.49
N GLU A 35 6.79 4.04 -7.38
CA GLU A 35 6.98 4.96 -8.50
C GLU A 35 8.32 5.69 -8.36
N SER A 36 8.97 6.01 -9.48
CA SER A 36 10.16 6.84 -9.50
C SER A 36 10.42 7.46 -10.86
N THR A 37 11.07 8.62 -10.89
CA THR A 37 11.66 9.23 -12.11
C THR A 37 12.98 8.58 -12.51
N ASN A 38 13.58 7.76 -11.62
CA ASN A 38 14.76 6.95 -11.89
C ASN A 38 14.61 5.59 -11.21
N ILE A 39 13.90 4.69 -11.90
CA ILE A 39 13.57 3.37 -11.35
C ILE A 39 14.83 2.56 -11.02
N GLN A 40 15.84 2.55 -11.90
CA GLN A 40 17.05 1.75 -11.66
C GLN A 40 17.76 2.16 -10.37
N LYS A 41 17.94 3.47 -10.15
CA LYS A 41 18.51 3.99 -8.90
C LYS A 41 17.63 3.61 -7.70
N ARG A 42 16.31 3.71 -7.83
CA ARG A 42 15.38 3.39 -6.75
C ARG A 42 15.42 1.90 -6.38
N ILE A 43 15.46 1.01 -7.37
CA ILE A 43 15.59 -0.43 -7.16
C ILE A 43 16.93 -0.75 -6.49
N TRP A 44 18.01 -0.13 -6.93
CA TRP A 44 19.32 -0.29 -6.30
C TRP A 44 19.29 0.10 -4.81
N ILE A 45 18.61 1.21 -4.46
CA ILE A 45 18.42 1.61 -3.05
C ILE A 45 17.66 0.54 -2.25
N HIS A 46 16.61 -0.04 -2.82
CA HIS A 46 15.86 -1.13 -2.18
C HIS A 46 16.70 -2.39 -1.97
N GLN A 47 17.58 -2.72 -2.91
CA GLN A 47 18.47 -3.89 -2.83
C GLN A 47 19.59 -3.71 -1.79
N ASN A 48 20.05 -2.48 -1.57
CA ASN A 48 21.15 -2.15 -0.65
C ASN A 48 20.62 -1.65 0.72
N GLU A 49 19.52 -2.24 1.19
CA GLU A 49 18.91 -2.04 2.53
C GLU A 49 18.56 -0.59 2.91
N ASN A 50 18.51 0.32 1.95
CA ASN A 50 18.15 1.73 2.15
C ASN A 50 16.73 2.06 1.63
N GLY A 51 15.94 1.02 1.32
CA GLY A 51 14.57 1.14 0.83
C GLY A 51 13.52 1.45 1.90
N SER A 52 12.25 1.24 1.55
CA SER A 52 11.12 1.35 2.47
C SER A 52 11.23 0.33 3.61
N ALA A 53 10.55 0.60 4.73
CA ALA A 53 10.52 -0.32 5.87
C ALA A 53 10.04 -1.74 5.47
N TRP A 54 9.14 -1.84 4.48
CA TRP A 54 8.69 -3.13 3.93
C TRP A 54 9.82 -3.88 3.21
N THR A 55 10.59 -3.20 2.36
CA THR A 55 11.72 -3.83 1.64
C THR A 55 12.96 -4.07 2.50
N LYS A 56 13.10 -3.36 3.62
CA LYS A 56 14.08 -3.68 4.67
C LYS A 56 13.71 -4.98 5.39
N ARG A 57 12.41 -5.17 5.65
CA ARG A 57 11.89 -6.38 6.29
C ARG A 57 11.92 -7.61 5.37
N TYR A 58 11.56 -7.44 4.09
CA TYR A 58 11.53 -8.51 3.10
C TYR A 58 12.48 -8.18 1.95
N LYS A 59 13.62 -8.90 1.90
CA LYS A 59 14.68 -8.71 0.89
C LYS A 59 14.16 -8.89 -0.54
N VAL A 60 14.69 -8.11 -1.47
CA VAL A 60 14.38 -8.19 -2.91
C VAL A 60 14.91 -9.51 -3.48
N VAL A 61 14.03 -10.31 -4.09
CA VAL A 61 14.39 -11.60 -4.72
C VAL A 61 14.51 -11.46 -6.23
N LYS A 62 13.64 -10.67 -6.86
CA LYS A 62 13.64 -10.45 -8.31
C LYS A 62 12.99 -9.12 -8.64
N GLN A 63 13.58 -8.39 -9.59
CA GLN A 63 12.92 -7.25 -10.24
C GLN A 63 11.81 -7.78 -11.16
N LYS A 64 10.58 -7.30 -10.99
CA LYS A 64 9.44 -7.68 -11.83
C LYS A 64 8.86 -6.43 -12.50
N GLU A 65 8.58 -6.54 -13.79
CA GLU A 65 7.71 -5.67 -14.60
C GLU A 65 7.80 -4.15 -14.34
N LEU A 66 8.45 -3.46 -15.27
CA LEU A 66 8.35 -2.02 -15.43
C LEU A 66 7.03 -1.73 -16.14
N MET A 67 6.25 -0.78 -15.63
CA MET A 67 5.11 -0.24 -16.34
C MET A 67 5.41 1.21 -16.70
N SER A 68 5.20 1.56 -17.97
CA SER A 68 5.30 2.95 -18.43
C SER A 68 4.25 3.79 -17.70
N VAL A 69 4.65 4.97 -17.23
CA VAL A 69 3.72 5.97 -16.71
C VAL A 69 2.88 6.46 -17.87
N ASP A 70 1.55 6.41 -17.74
CA ASP A 70 0.67 7.11 -18.68
C ASP A 70 -0.49 7.81 -17.96
N LYS A 71 -0.71 7.57 -16.65
CA LYS A 71 -1.87 8.12 -15.92
C LYS A 71 -1.56 8.49 -14.46
N ASP A 72 -2.33 9.45 -13.96
CA ASP A 72 -2.39 9.74 -12.53
C ASP A 72 -2.80 8.48 -11.75
N PHE A 73 -2.18 8.27 -10.58
CA PHE A 73 -2.46 7.16 -9.65
C PHE A 73 -2.05 5.75 -10.11
N ASP A 74 -1.18 5.61 -11.13
CA ASP A 74 -0.72 4.29 -11.60
C ASP A 74 -0.13 3.41 -10.48
N GLU A 75 0.61 3.99 -9.51
CA GLU A 75 1.14 3.26 -8.36
C GLU A 75 0.02 2.66 -7.48
N LEU A 76 -1.04 3.44 -7.23
CA LEU A 76 -2.18 3.03 -6.43
C LEU A 76 -2.96 1.92 -7.15
N ILE A 77 -3.29 2.15 -8.42
CA ILE A 77 -3.99 1.19 -9.28
C ILE A 77 -3.26 -0.15 -9.29
N GLN A 78 -1.95 -0.12 -9.54
CA GLN A 78 -1.14 -1.33 -9.56
C GLN A 78 -1.04 -2.00 -8.19
N THR A 79 -0.94 -1.21 -7.11
CA THR A 79 -0.97 -1.74 -5.74
C THR A 79 -2.27 -2.50 -5.48
N LEU A 80 -3.42 -1.94 -5.86
CA LEU A 80 -4.73 -2.56 -5.64
C LEU A 80 -4.92 -3.86 -6.46
N TYR A 81 -4.51 -3.88 -7.73
CA TYR A 81 -4.54 -5.11 -8.53
C TYR A 81 -3.63 -6.20 -7.96
N MET A 82 -2.43 -5.81 -7.50
CA MET A 82 -1.50 -6.73 -6.84
C MET A 82 -2.09 -7.24 -5.52
N MET A 83 -2.76 -6.41 -4.74
CA MET A 83 -3.47 -6.83 -3.51
C MET A 83 -4.61 -7.81 -3.80
N ASN A 84 -5.41 -7.57 -4.85
CA ASN A 84 -6.44 -8.54 -5.24
C ASN A 84 -5.80 -9.88 -5.66
N LYS A 85 -4.67 -9.84 -6.37
CA LYS A 85 -4.00 -11.03 -6.90
C LYS A 85 -3.26 -11.85 -5.85
N TYR A 86 -2.54 -11.20 -4.94
CA TYR A 86 -1.64 -11.86 -3.98
C TYR A 86 -2.13 -11.77 -2.54
N GLY A 87 -3.22 -11.06 -2.27
CA GLY A 87 -3.73 -10.79 -0.94
C GLY A 87 -3.18 -9.49 -0.36
N VAL A 88 -4.04 -8.72 0.30
CA VAL A 88 -3.76 -7.39 0.86
C VAL A 88 -2.60 -7.37 1.87
N ASP A 89 -2.38 -8.47 2.60
CA ASP A 89 -1.29 -8.60 3.57
C ASP A 89 0.08 -8.94 2.94
N ASN A 90 0.11 -9.18 1.62
CA ASN A 90 1.31 -9.56 0.89
C ASN A 90 1.88 -8.43 0.03
N VAL A 91 1.20 -7.29 -0.07
CA VAL A 91 1.56 -6.19 -0.98
C VAL A 91 1.61 -4.86 -0.26
N ARG A 92 2.63 -4.04 -0.53
CA ARG A 92 2.71 -2.64 -0.08
C ARG A 92 3.07 -1.73 -1.24
N GLY A 93 2.63 -0.47 -1.17
CA GLY A 93 2.82 0.55 -2.20
C GLY A 93 1.83 1.69 -2.01
N SER A 94 2.09 2.86 -2.60
CA SER A 94 1.21 4.02 -2.55
C SER A 94 0.71 4.34 -1.12
N LEU A 95 -0.61 4.38 -0.90
CA LEU A 95 -1.24 4.65 0.40
C LEU A 95 -0.99 3.55 1.46
N PHE A 96 -0.60 2.34 1.05
CA PHE A 96 -0.53 1.15 1.89
C PHE A 96 0.93 0.76 2.16
N THR A 97 1.65 1.55 2.95
CA THR A 97 3.11 1.40 3.15
C THR A 97 3.52 0.90 4.53
N LYS A 98 2.56 0.67 5.45
CA LYS A 98 2.86 0.22 6.81
C LYS A 98 3.68 -1.09 6.80
N PRO A 99 4.75 -1.20 7.61
CA PRO A 99 5.63 -2.38 7.64
C PRO A 99 5.03 -3.61 8.36
N PHE A 100 3.82 -3.48 8.88
CA PHE A 100 3.05 -4.48 9.60
C PHE A 100 1.72 -4.77 8.87
N PRO A 101 0.96 -5.83 9.25
CA PRO A 101 -0.35 -6.11 8.67
C PRO A 101 -1.25 -4.87 8.67
N LEU A 102 -2.02 -4.68 7.60
CA LEU A 102 -2.95 -3.56 7.51
C LEU A 102 -4.08 -3.76 8.54
N ASP A 103 -4.53 -2.67 9.15
CA ASP A 103 -5.70 -2.72 10.01
C ASP A 103 -6.99 -2.90 9.20
N LEU A 104 -8.09 -3.19 9.89
CA LEU A 104 -9.37 -3.45 9.24
C LEU A 104 -9.84 -2.27 8.38
N SER A 105 -9.67 -1.04 8.86
CA SER A 105 -10.03 0.17 8.10
C SER A 105 -9.24 0.29 6.80
N GLU A 106 -7.93 0.02 6.83
CA GLU A 106 -7.09 0.06 5.65
C GLU A 106 -7.44 -1.04 4.65
N LYS A 107 -7.76 -2.24 5.14
CA LYS A 107 -8.21 -3.35 4.30
C LYS A 107 -9.53 -3.04 3.60
N ILE A 108 -10.49 -2.48 4.34
CA ILE A 108 -11.78 -2.02 3.79
C ILE A 108 -11.55 -0.89 2.78
N MET A 109 -10.69 0.08 3.10
CA MET A 109 -10.34 1.17 2.19
C MET A 109 -9.76 0.64 0.87
N ALA A 110 -8.80 -0.29 0.93
CA ALA A 110 -8.24 -0.92 -0.26
C ALA A 110 -9.31 -1.65 -1.09
N ALA A 111 -10.21 -2.40 -0.42
CA ALA A 111 -11.29 -3.11 -1.09
C ALA A 111 -12.32 -2.18 -1.76
N GLN A 112 -12.65 -1.06 -1.11
CA GLN A 112 -13.56 -0.05 -1.64
C GLN A 112 -12.94 0.72 -2.81
N LEU A 113 -11.65 1.06 -2.75
CA LEU A 113 -10.93 1.66 -3.87
C LEU A 113 -10.86 0.70 -5.06
N TYR A 114 -10.64 -0.60 -4.81
CA TYR A 114 -10.69 -1.62 -5.86
C TYR A 114 -12.08 -1.73 -6.49
N CYS A 115 -13.14 -1.63 -5.68
CA CYS A 115 -14.50 -1.58 -6.19
C CYS A 115 -14.72 -0.37 -7.11
N GLU A 116 -14.31 0.82 -6.66
CA GLU A 116 -14.45 2.07 -7.43
C GLU A 116 -13.75 1.96 -8.78
N LEU A 117 -12.50 1.49 -8.78
CA LEU A 117 -11.69 1.30 -9.98
C LEU A 117 -12.32 0.36 -11.02
N ASN A 118 -13.15 -0.60 -10.58
CA ASN A 118 -13.71 -1.65 -11.44
C ASN A 118 -15.24 -1.54 -11.59
N GLY A 119 -15.86 -0.44 -11.14
CA GLY A 119 -17.31 -0.27 -11.20
C GLY A 119 -18.08 -1.32 -10.38
N LEU A 120 -17.51 -1.82 -9.28
CA LEU A 120 -18.13 -2.84 -8.44
C LEU A 120 -18.91 -2.20 -7.29
N CYS A 121 -19.97 -2.86 -6.85
CA CYS A 121 -20.76 -2.45 -5.71
C CYS A 121 -19.93 -2.45 -4.42
N ARG A 122 -19.78 -1.30 -3.76
CA ARG A 122 -19.03 -1.16 -2.49
C ARG A 122 -19.68 -1.83 -1.28
N ARG A 123 -20.83 -2.48 -1.44
CA ARG A 123 -21.48 -3.30 -0.40
C ARG A 123 -21.23 -4.80 -0.57
N CYS A 124 -21.18 -5.30 -1.80
CA CYS A 124 -21.04 -6.75 -2.05
C CYS A 124 -19.95 -7.15 -3.03
N GLY A 125 -19.32 -6.22 -3.74
CA GLY A 125 -18.22 -6.47 -4.69
C GLY A 125 -18.64 -7.02 -6.06
N ARG A 126 -19.92 -6.95 -6.45
CA ARG A 126 -20.42 -7.36 -7.78
C ARG A 126 -20.75 -6.15 -8.66
N GLY A 127 -20.65 -6.31 -9.98
CA GLY A 127 -20.80 -5.22 -10.97
C GLY A 127 -22.16 -5.12 -11.67
N ASP A 128 -23.20 -5.81 -11.19
CA ASP A 128 -24.52 -5.91 -11.82
C ASP A 128 -25.57 -4.91 -11.29
N HIS A 129 -25.19 -3.99 -10.38
CA HIS A 129 -26.12 -3.05 -9.76
C HIS A 129 -25.42 -1.84 -9.10
N TYR A 130 -26.18 -0.77 -8.92
CA TYR A 130 -25.81 0.34 -8.02
C TYR A 130 -25.98 -0.03 -6.55
N ILE A 131 -25.20 0.58 -5.66
CA ILE A 131 -25.18 0.25 -4.22
C ILE A 131 -26.55 0.25 -3.55
N ASN A 132 -27.42 1.22 -3.90
CA ASN A 132 -28.78 1.33 -3.36
C ASN A 132 -29.69 0.16 -3.76
N ASN A 133 -29.35 -0.53 -4.84
CA ASN A 133 -30.07 -1.68 -5.38
C ASN A 133 -29.42 -3.01 -4.98
N CYS A 134 -28.46 -3.00 -4.05
CA CYS A 134 -27.78 -4.22 -3.61
C CYS A 134 -28.71 -5.12 -2.80
N LYS A 135 -29.04 -6.28 -3.38
CA LYS A 135 -29.86 -7.34 -2.76
C LYS A 135 -29.02 -8.47 -2.15
N TYR A 136 -27.70 -8.45 -2.36
CA TYR A 136 -26.81 -9.51 -1.90
C TYR A 136 -26.51 -9.37 -0.41
N LYS A 137 -26.71 -10.46 0.34
CA LYS A 137 -26.35 -10.55 1.77
C LYS A 137 -24.89 -10.92 2.00
N LYS A 138 -24.24 -11.56 1.02
CA LYS A 138 -22.85 -12.00 1.08
C LYS A 138 -22.01 -11.21 0.08
N VAL A 139 -20.77 -10.91 0.48
CA VAL A 139 -19.77 -10.34 -0.41
C VAL A 139 -19.35 -11.33 -1.49
N ALA A 140 -18.76 -10.84 -2.58
CA ALA A 140 -18.15 -11.64 -3.63
C ALA A 140 -16.85 -12.28 -3.13
N ASP A 141 -16.48 -13.43 -3.70
CA ASP A 141 -15.35 -14.22 -3.21
C ASP A 141 -14.02 -13.46 -3.24
N TRP A 142 -13.79 -12.59 -4.22
CA TRP A 142 -12.55 -11.82 -4.32
C TRP A 142 -12.34 -10.89 -3.12
N VAL A 143 -13.41 -10.49 -2.42
CA VAL A 143 -13.32 -9.61 -1.23
C VAL A 143 -12.48 -10.27 -0.14
N LYS A 144 -12.40 -11.61 -0.09
CA LYS A 144 -11.50 -12.33 0.84
C LYS A 144 -10.02 -11.94 0.67
N ASN A 145 -9.62 -11.57 -0.54
CA ASN A 145 -8.25 -11.12 -0.83
C ASN A 145 -7.93 -9.79 -0.13
N PHE A 146 -8.97 -9.05 0.26
CA PHE A 146 -8.89 -7.80 1.03
C PHE A 146 -9.39 -7.96 2.48
N GLY A 147 -9.40 -9.18 3.03
CA GLY A 147 -9.82 -9.41 4.42
C GLY A 147 -11.32 -9.63 4.61
N GLY A 148 -12.10 -9.74 3.52
CA GLY A 148 -13.47 -10.26 3.56
C GLY A 148 -14.56 -9.25 3.92
N GLN A 149 -14.23 -7.96 4.06
CA GLN A 149 -15.18 -6.91 4.44
C GLN A 149 -15.11 -5.72 3.48
N LEU A 150 -16.27 -5.12 3.19
CA LEU A 150 -16.40 -3.90 2.39
C LEU A 150 -17.04 -2.74 3.15
N GLU A 151 -17.65 -3.01 4.30
CA GLU A 151 -18.30 -2.01 5.14
C GLU A 151 -17.60 -1.93 6.48
N PHE A 152 -17.44 -0.71 6.97
CA PHE A 152 -16.89 -0.49 8.30
C PHE A 152 -18.01 -0.68 9.31
N ASP A 153 -18.08 -1.86 9.91
CA ASP A 153 -19.04 -2.12 10.97
C ASP A 153 -18.55 -1.46 12.27
N GLN A 154 -19.24 -0.38 12.67
CA GLN A 154 -18.96 0.34 13.92
C GLN A 154 -19.12 -0.55 15.16
N THR A 155 -19.85 -1.66 15.07
CA THR A 155 -19.96 -2.64 16.18
C THR A 155 -18.66 -3.41 16.41
N LEU A 156 -17.72 -3.42 15.45
CA LEU A 156 -16.38 -3.98 15.60
C LEU A 156 -15.37 -2.99 16.20
N VAL A 157 -15.75 -1.71 16.32
CA VAL A 157 -14.95 -0.71 17.03
C VAL A 157 -15.27 -0.82 18.52
N PRO A 158 -14.26 -0.83 19.41
CA PRO A 158 -14.52 -0.78 20.85
C PRO A 158 -15.42 0.41 21.18
N LYS A 159 -16.62 0.12 21.70
CA LYS A 159 -17.64 1.14 22.06
C LYS A 159 -17.10 2.17 23.05
N VAL A 160 -16.08 1.80 23.83
CA VAL A 160 -15.39 2.67 24.76
C VAL A 160 -13.92 2.76 24.36
N ARG A 161 -13.47 3.96 23.98
CA ARG A 161 -12.07 4.30 23.79
C ARG A 161 -11.62 5.25 24.88
N LYS A 162 -10.42 5.02 25.41
CA LYS A 162 -9.82 5.86 26.44
C LYS A 162 -8.57 6.55 25.90
N CYS A 163 -8.40 7.82 26.26
CA CYS A 163 -7.18 8.58 26.05
C CYS A 163 -5.99 7.76 26.55
N SER A 164 -4.96 7.61 25.72
CA SER A 164 -3.81 6.78 26.04
C SER A 164 -3.04 7.32 27.26
N ASP A 165 -3.06 8.64 27.44
CA ASP A 165 -2.43 9.36 28.54
C ASP A 165 -3.34 9.41 29.79
N CYS A 166 -4.39 10.23 29.76
CA CYS A 166 -5.23 10.49 30.95
C CYS A 166 -6.42 9.54 31.16
N LYS A 167 -6.56 8.50 30.32
CA LYS A 167 -7.67 7.51 30.36
C LYS A 167 -9.09 8.08 30.20
N LYS A 168 -9.24 9.39 29.95
CA LYS A 168 -10.53 10.04 29.65
C LYS A 168 -11.21 9.38 28.47
N ASP A 169 -12.54 9.26 28.52
CA ASP A 169 -13.33 8.79 27.39
C ASP A 169 -13.09 9.67 26.15
N ILE A 170 -12.71 9.03 25.04
CA ILE A 170 -12.51 9.65 23.73
C ILE A 170 -13.36 8.97 22.65
N SER A 171 -14.38 8.21 23.05
CA SER A 171 -15.25 7.44 22.15
C SER A 171 -15.97 8.35 21.15
N SER A 172 -16.25 9.60 21.54
CA SER A 172 -16.84 10.65 20.69
C SER A 172 -15.87 11.33 19.73
N LEU A 173 -14.55 11.10 19.85
CA LEU A 173 -13.55 11.63 18.89
C LEU A 173 -13.46 10.72 17.65
N PRO A 174 -12.83 11.13 16.55
CA PRO A 174 -12.55 10.22 15.44
C PRO A 174 -11.72 8.99 15.87
N THR A 175 -11.88 7.85 15.18
CA THR A 175 -11.28 6.55 15.58
C THR A 175 -9.76 6.55 15.59
N ASN A 176 -9.13 7.38 14.77
CA ASN A 176 -7.68 7.56 14.69
C ASN A 176 -7.08 8.40 15.83
N PHE A 177 -7.90 9.02 16.69
CA PHE A 177 -7.41 9.80 17.83
C PHE A 177 -7.13 8.89 19.01
N LYS A 178 -5.88 8.94 19.51
CA LYS A 178 -5.42 8.18 20.69
C LYS A 178 -5.40 9.01 21.97
N TYR A 179 -5.47 10.33 21.87
CA TYR A 179 -5.40 11.28 22.98
C TYR A 179 -6.66 12.15 23.00
N CYS A 180 -7.09 12.57 24.19
CA CYS A 180 -8.08 13.63 24.30
C CYS A 180 -7.46 14.96 23.87
N ARG A 181 -8.29 15.96 23.53
CA ARG A 181 -7.81 17.26 23.03
C ARG A 181 -6.77 17.91 23.95
N SER A 182 -6.95 17.84 25.27
CA SER A 182 -6.00 18.41 26.24
C SER A 182 -4.67 17.65 26.33
N CYS A 183 -4.65 16.33 26.11
CA CYS A 183 -3.41 15.55 26.11
C CYS A 183 -2.66 15.67 24.78
N PHE A 184 -3.40 15.79 23.66
CA PHE A 184 -2.81 16.02 22.35
C PHE A 184 -2.05 17.36 22.29
N MET A 185 -2.58 18.43 22.90
CA MET A 185 -1.94 19.75 22.93
C MET A 185 -0.71 19.85 23.85
N LYS A 186 -0.36 18.77 24.56
CA LYS A 186 0.84 18.68 25.41
C LYS A 186 1.98 17.91 24.75
N ILE A 187 1.72 17.30 23.61
CA ILE A 187 2.68 16.60 22.75
C ILE A 187 3.18 17.60 21.71
#